data_AF-A0A517SAZ3-F1
#
_entry.id   AF-A0A517SAZ3-F1
#
_cell.length_a   1.000
_cell.length_b   1.000
_cell.length_c   1.000
_cell.angle_alpha   90.00
_cell.angle_beta   90.00
_cell.angle_gamma   90.00
#
_symmetry.space_group_name_H-M   'P 1'
#
loop_
_entity.id
_entity.type
_entity.pdbx_description
1 polymer ?
#
loop_
_entity_poly.entity_id
_entity_poly.type
_entity_poly.pdbx_seq_one_letter_code
_entity_poly.pdbx_strand_id
1 'polypeptide(L)'
;MPSNHERVATALDLLTAGMADFAETKLREVYKENWVNSVSGSFRDDRNRLSADGLSIRWDAHALLTVMWDQWNAVFRTSLGHAERSLVSELREYRNRWAHQKEFDFDDTYRILDSVRRLLQAAESRKLPELEYQKRDLLEAYVAEEVNTQIQQSMFNRNRPWVIAFYTFCFGVTFYNLVAKRDMTEPSRYFFISTLLLAFIYLIYRQYRMDPPILFGPHECQRCRKIIYRKECPYCES
;
A
#
# COMPACT_ATOMS: atom_id res chain seq x y z
N MET A 1 -9.44 -3.52 -0.18
CA MET A 1 -8.72 -2.28 0.13
C MET A 1 -8.78 -1.42 -1.12
N PRO A 2 -9.03 -0.11 -1.04
CA PRO A 2 -8.81 0.73 -2.21
C PRO A 2 -7.35 0.53 -2.64
N SER A 3 -7.13 0.36 -3.94
CA SER A 3 -5.78 0.19 -4.46
C SER A 3 -4.92 1.41 -4.08
N ASN A 4 -3.60 1.24 -4.01
CA ASN A 4 -2.69 2.38 -3.79
C ASN A 4 -2.99 3.51 -4.79
N HIS A 5 -3.30 3.15 -6.03
CA HIS A 5 -3.72 4.09 -7.07
C HIS A 5 -5.02 4.86 -6.72
N GLU A 6 -6.04 4.18 -6.18
CA GLU A 6 -7.29 4.82 -5.69
C GLU A 6 -7.06 5.72 -4.46
N ARG A 7 -6.16 5.32 -3.57
CA ARG A 7 -5.77 6.14 -2.41
C ARG A 7 -5.05 7.41 -2.86
N VAL A 8 -4.17 7.31 -3.85
CA VAL A 8 -3.52 8.46 -4.48
C VAL A 8 -4.55 9.37 -5.16
N ALA A 9 -5.52 8.81 -5.89
CA ALA A 9 -6.61 9.60 -6.47
C ALA A 9 -7.38 10.38 -5.39
N THR A 10 -7.81 9.70 -4.33
CA THR A 10 -8.48 10.31 -3.18
C THR A 10 -7.62 11.42 -2.55
N ALA A 11 -6.30 11.21 -2.41
CA ALA A 11 -5.39 12.22 -1.87
C ALA A 11 -5.32 13.48 -2.75
N LEU A 12 -5.28 13.30 -4.08
CA LEU A 12 -5.26 14.40 -5.05
C LEU A 12 -6.60 15.16 -5.09
N ASP A 13 -7.71 14.47 -4.91
CA ASP A 13 -9.04 15.08 -4.80
C ASP A 13 -9.18 15.90 -3.51
N LEU A 14 -8.72 15.36 -2.38
CA LEU A 14 -8.67 16.08 -1.10
C LEU A 14 -7.74 17.28 -1.13
N LEU A 15 -6.60 17.16 -1.82
CA LEU A 15 -5.70 18.29 -2.07
C LEU A 15 -6.44 19.39 -2.82
N THR A 16 -7.12 19.05 -3.91
CA THR A 16 -7.84 20.00 -4.75
C THR A 16 -8.94 20.69 -3.96
N ALA A 17 -9.81 19.91 -3.30
CA ALA A 17 -10.90 20.43 -2.48
C ALA A 17 -10.40 21.26 -1.28
N GLY A 18 -9.21 20.95 -0.76
CA GLY A 18 -8.65 21.63 0.40
C GLY A 18 -7.86 22.90 0.10
N MET A 19 -7.32 23.02 -1.12
CA MET A 19 -6.42 24.12 -1.51
C MET A 19 -7.02 25.08 -2.53
N ALA A 20 -8.05 24.70 -3.29
CA ALA A 20 -8.62 25.53 -4.35
C ALA A 20 -9.05 26.92 -3.82
N ASP A 21 -9.82 26.97 -2.74
CA ASP A 21 -10.28 28.22 -2.13
C ASP A 21 -9.12 29.11 -1.65
N PHE A 22 -8.10 28.49 -1.04
CA PHE A 22 -6.89 29.18 -0.61
C PHE A 22 -6.14 29.78 -1.80
N ALA A 23 -5.96 29.01 -2.87
CA ALA A 23 -5.28 29.44 -4.07
C ALA A 23 -6.02 30.60 -4.75
N GLU A 24 -7.34 30.49 -4.92
CA GLU A 24 -8.16 31.57 -5.47
C GLU A 24 -8.08 32.85 -4.64
N THR A 25 -8.19 32.73 -3.31
CA THR A 25 -8.12 33.89 -2.41
C THR A 25 -6.80 34.62 -2.57
N LYS A 26 -5.68 33.89 -2.58
CA LYS A 26 -4.35 34.49 -2.76
C LYS A 26 -4.14 35.10 -4.15
N LEU A 27 -4.66 34.45 -5.19
CA LEU A 27 -4.63 34.99 -6.54
C LEU A 27 -5.43 36.29 -6.66
N ARG A 28 -6.62 36.35 -6.05
CA ARG A 28 -7.47 37.55 -6.01
C ARG A 28 -6.86 38.68 -5.18
N GLU A 29 -6.16 38.36 -4.09
CA GLU A 29 -5.45 39.37 -3.28
C GLU A 29 -4.38 40.11 -4.11
N VAL A 30 -3.66 39.40 -4.98
CA VAL A 30 -2.56 39.97 -5.79
C VAL A 30 -3.07 40.58 -7.10
N TYR A 31 -3.90 39.85 -7.85
CA TYR A 31 -4.31 40.22 -9.20
C TYR A 31 -5.72 40.82 -9.29
N LYS A 32 -6.46 40.88 -8.18
CA LYS A 32 -7.82 41.43 -8.08
C LYS A 32 -8.76 40.76 -9.09
N GLU A 33 -9.54 41.53 -9.84
CA GLU A 33 -10.51 41.02 -10.82
C GLU A 33 -9.86 40.34 -12.03
N ASN A 34 -8.61 40.68 -12.34
CA ASN A 34 -7.91 40.13 -13.51
C ASN A 34 -7.19 38.79 -13.21
N TRP A 35 -7.41 38.20 -12.02
CA TRP A 35 -6.69 37.02 -11.58
C TRP A 35 -6.82 35.85 -12.56
N VAL A 36 -8.01 35.60 -13.12
CA VAL A 36 -8.23 34.50 -14.07
C VAL A 36 -7.35 34.64 -15.31
N ASN A 37 -7.27 35.84 -15.88
CA ASN A 37 -6.42 36.10 -17.05
C ASN A 37 -4.94 35.95 -16.70
N SER A 38 -4.52 36.37 -15.51
CA SER A 38 -3.14 36.24 -15.03
C SER A 38 -2.70 34.77 -14.89
N VAL A 39 -3.57 33.87 -14.43
CA VAL A 39 -3.25 32.43 -14.35
C VAL A 39 -3.57 31.65 -15.61
N SER A 40 -4.34 32.20 -16.55
CA SER A 40 -4.65 31.51 -17.82
C SER A 40 -3.39 31.19 -18.62
N GLY A 41 -2.33 31.99 -18.50
CA GLY A 41 -1.03 31.74 -19.12
C GLY A 41 -0.29 30.50 -18.59
N SER A 42 -0.66 29.97 -17.42
CA SER A 42 -0.11 28.72 -16.88
C SER A 42 -0.61 27.48 -17.61
N PHE A 43 -1.67 27.60 -18.41
CA PHE A 43 -2.24 26.49 -19.17
C PHE A 43 -1.81 26.61 -20.63
N ARG A 44 -0.94 25.71 -21.11
CA ARG A 44 -0.41 25.77 -22.48
C ARG A 44 -1.46 25.49 -23.57
N ASP A 45 -2.54 24.76 -23.25
CA ASP A 45 -3.52 24.28 -24.26
C ASP A 45 -5.00 24.26 -23.78
N ASP A 46 -5.29 24.66 -22.54
CA ASP A 46 -6.51 24.19 -21.87
C ASP A 46 -7.60 25.28 -21.72
N ARG A 47 -8.10 25.79 -22.85
CA ARG A 47 -9.29 26.70 -22.89
C ARG A 47 -10.54 26.07 -22.26
N ASN A 48 -10.59 24.75 -22.11
CA ASN A 48 -11.69 24.00 -21.50
C ASN A 48 -11.73 24.04 -19.96
N ARG A 49 -10.78 24.73 -19.31
CA ARG A 49 -10.75 24.89 -17.85
C ARG A 49 -11.49 26.12 -17.34
N LEU A 50 -11.74 27.08 -18.21
CA LEU A 50 -12.52 28.26 -17.86
C LEU A 50 -14.00 27.90 -17.88
N SER A 51 -14.74 28.42 -16.90
CA SER A 51 -16.20 28.40 -16.94
C SER A 51 -16.70 29.18 -18.17
N ALA A 52 -17.95 28.93 -18.58
CA ALA A 52 -18.57 29.58 -19.74
C ALA A 52 -18.59 31.12 -19.62
N ASP A 53 -18.58 31.63 -18.39
CA ASP A 53 -18.48 33.07 -18.08
C ASP A 53 -17.04 33.61 -18.08
N GLY A 54 -16.02 32.74 -18.14
CA GLY A 54 -14.61 33.11 -18.08
C GLY A 54 -14.13 33.64 -16.72
N LEU A 55 -14.97 33.57 -15.68
CA LEU A 55 -14.71 34.19 -14.37
C LEU A 55 -14.24 33.20 -13.29
N SER A 56 -14.27 31.90 -13.60
CA SER A 56 -13.82 30.84 -12.69
C SER A 56 -13.05 29.75 -13.42
N ILE A 57 -12.19 29.07 -12.67
CA ILE A 57 -11.37 27.94 -13.15
C ILE A 57 -11.95 26.66 -12.57
N ARG A 58 -12.15 25.64 -13.41
CA ARG A 58 -12.42 24.29 -12.95
C ARG A 58 -11.13 23.67 -12.40
N TRP A 59 -11.03 23.62 -11.08
CA TRP A 59 -9.87 23.05 -10.40
C TRP A 59 -9.85 21.52 -10.48
N ASP A 60 -8.69 21.01 -10.86
CA ASP A 60 -8.25 19.64 -10.59
C ASP A 60 -6.83 19.71 -9.98
N ALA A 61 -6.31 18.57 -9.52
CA ALA A 61 -4.99 18.54 -8.92
C ALA A 61 -3.88 19.02 -9.87
N HIS A 62 -4.05 18.83 -11.18
CA HIS A 62 -3.07 19.27 -12.16
C HIS A 62 -3.00 20.78 -12.28
N ALA A 63 -4.15 21.42 -12.50
CA ALA A 63 -4.26 22.86 -12.66
C ALA A 63 -3.84 23.56 -11.39
N LEU A 64 -4.31 23.08 -10.23
CA LEU A 64 -3.95 23.63 -8.95
C LEU A 64 -2.43 23.63 -8.75
N LEU A 65 -1.79 22.46 -8.89
CA LEU A 65 -0.35 22.34 -8.66
C LEU A 65 0.49 23.11 -9.70
N THR A 66 0.04 23.17 -10.96
CA THR A 66 0.70 23.96 -12.01
C THR A 66 0.61 25.45 -11.72
N VAL A 67 -0.56 25.97 -11.38
CA VAL A 67 -0.75 27.38 -11.02
C VAL A 67 0.07 27.74 -9.78
N MET A 68 0.04 26.89 -8.74
CA MET A 68 0.85 27.09 -7.54
C MET A 68 2.34 27.17 -7.84
N TRP A 69 2.83 26.31 -8.74
CA TRP A 69 4.23 26.30 -9.15
C TRP A 69 4.61 27.57 -9.92
N ASP A 70 3.84 27.94 -10.95
CA ASP A 70 4.14 29.06 -11.82
C ASP A 70 4.03 30.40 -11.10
N GLN A 71 2.99 30.56 -10.27
CA GLN A 71 2.73 31.78 -9.51
C GLN A 71 3.40 31.78 -8.13
N TRP A 72 4.35 30.86 -7.88
CA TRP A 72 4.95 30.70 -6.56
C TRP A 72 5.55 32.00 -6.03
N ASN A 73 6.43 32.62 -6.82
CA ASN A 73 7.15 33.81 -6.39
C ASN A 73 6.25 35.05 -6.30
N ALA A 74 5.26 35.15 -7.18
CA ALA A 74 4.37 36.30 -7.26
C ALA A 74 3.26 36.28 -6.20
N VAL A 75 2.78 35.09 -5.83
CA VAL A 75 1.55 34.93 -5.04
C VAL A 75 1.80 34.15 -3.75
N PHE A 76 2.40 32.96 -3.85
CA PHE A 76 2.41 32.02 -2.73
C PHE A 76 3.58 32.19 -1.75
N ARG A 77 4.72 32.75 -2.19
CA ARG A 77 5.94 32.92 -1.38
C ARG A 77 5.73 33.71 -0.08
N THR A 78 4.72 34.57 -0.01
CA THR A 78 4.42 35.37 1.19
C THR A 78 3.66 34.58 2.26
N SER A 79 2.91 33.56 1.85
CA SER A 79 2.04 32.76 2.74
C SER A 79 2.59 31.34 2.97
N LEU A 80 3.33 30.79 2.01
CA LEU A 80 3.92 29.46 2.05
C LEU A 80 5.45 29.55 1.89
N GLY A 81 6.17 28.70 2.61
CA GLY A 81 7.62 28.69 2.67
C GLY A 81 8.30 27.83 1.60
N HIS A 82 9.63 27.71 1.71
CA HIS A 82 10.41 26.91 0.76
C HIS A 82 10.06 25.42 0.82
N ALA A 83 9.71 24.90 1.99
CA ALA A 83 9.33 23.50 2.18
C ALA A 83 8.08 23.16 1.36
N GLU A 84 7.06 24.01 1.41
CA GLU A 84 5.80 23.83 0.68
C GLU A 84 6.02 23.89 -0.83
N ARG A 85 6.95 24.74 -1.31
CA ARG A 85 7.32 24.77 -2.74
C ARG A 85 7.85 23.42 -3.21
N SER A 86 8.72 22.80 -2.41
CA SER A 86 9.27 21.49 -2.71
C SER A 86 8.19 20.42 -2.71
N LEU A 87 7.22 20.49 -1.78
CA LEU A 87 6.05 19.60 -1.77
C LEU A 87 5.19 19.77 -3.02
N VAL A 88 4.95 21.01 -3.48
CA VAL A 88 4.21 21.26 -4.73
C VAL A 88 4.93 20.62 -5.92
N SER A 89 6.26 20.77 -6.00
CA SER A 89 7.06 20.12 -7.06
C SER A 89 6.92 18.60 -7.03
N GLU A 90 7.06 18.01 -5.85
CA GLU A 90 6.97 16.57 -5.65
C GLU A 90 5.56 16.03 -6.00
N LEU A 91 4.50 16.71 -5.57
CA LEU A 91 3.13 16.33 -5.87
C LEU A 91 2.81 16.44 -7.37
N ARG A 92 3.45 17.36 -8.11
CA ARG A 92 3.33 17.41 -9.57
C ARG A 92 3.88 16.15 -10.23
N GLU A 93 5.04 15.68 -9.77
CA GLU A 93 5.63 14.43 -10.27
C GLU A 93 4.73 13.23 -9.98
N TYR A 94 4.23 13.09 -8.75
CA TYR A 94 3.32 11.99 -8.42
C TYR A 94 1.99 12.05 -9.16
N ARG A 95 1.40 13.24 -9.31
CA ARG A 95 0.20 13.42 -10.14
C ARG A 95 0.47 13.02 -11.59
N ASN A 96 1.64 13.37 -12.12
CA ASN A 96 2.05 12.99 -13.47
C ASN A 96 2.21 11.48 -13.61
N ARG A 97 2.82 10.80 -12.62
CA ARG A 97 2.89 9.34 -12.56
C ARG A 97 1.49 8.71 -12.55
N TRP A 98 0.59 9.24 -11.73
CA TRP A 98 -0.79 8.78 -11.60
C TRP A 98 -1.59 8.93 -12.91
N ALA A 99 -1.45 10.06 -13.59
CA ALA A 99 -2.09 10.27 -14.90
C ALA A 99 -1.62 9.27 -15.96
N HIS A 100 -0.38 8.77 -15.85
CA HIS A 100 0.19 7.73 -16.71
C HIS A 100 -0.07 6.29 -16.20
N GLN A 101 -0.94 6.10 -15.20
CA GLN A 101 -1.29 4.79 -14.64
C GLN A 101 -0.08 3.99 -14.15
N LYS A 102 0.96 4.67 -13.63
CA LYS A 102 2.11 3.98 -13.03
C LYS A 102 1.73 3.34 -11.71
N GLU A 103 2.39 2.23 -11.38
CA GLU A 103 2.24 1.57 -10.09
C GLU A 103 2.77 2.44 -8.94
N PHE A 104 2.14 2.27 -7.77
CA PHE A 104 2.50 2.91 -6.51
C PHE A 104 2.58 1.84 -5.43
N ASP A 105 3.68 1.83 -4.69
CA ASP A 105 3.84 0.99 -3.50
C ASP A 105 3.32 1.69 -2.24
N PHE A 106 3.51 1.05 -1.08
CA PHE A 106 3.12 1.60 0.22
C PHE A 106 3.87 2.91 0.51
N ASP A 107 5.18 2.95 0.29
CA ASP A 107 6.03 4.10 0.63
C ASP A 107 5.68 5.32 -0.22
N ASP A 108 5.49 5.13 -1.54
CA ASP A 108 5.00 6.15 -2.46
C ASP A 108 3.64 6.70 -1.98
N THR A 109 2.68 5.82 -1.70
CA THR A 109 1.31 6.21 -1.33
C THR A 109 1.32 6.97 0.00
N TYR A 110 2.07 6.46 0.99
CA TYR A 110 2.21 7.09 2.29
C TYR A 110 2.92 8.44 2.18
N ARG A 111 3.94 8.54 1.32
CA ARG A 111 4.66 9.80 1.06
C ARG A 111 3.76 10.83 0.40
N ILE A 112 2.95 10.45 -0.59
CA ILE A 112 1.98 11.33 -1.23
C ILE A 112 0.97 11.85 -0.20
N LEU A 113 0.38 10.97 0.60
CA LEU A 113 -0.56 11.35 1.66
C LEU A 113 0.07 12.32 2.67
N ASP A 114 1.33 12.08 3.08
CA ASP A 114 2.03 13.01 3.99
C ASP A 114 2.34 14.36 3.33
N SER A 115 2.75 14.37 2.06
CA SER A 115 3.03 15.59 1.31
C SER A 115 1.78 16.45 1.14
N VAL A 116 0.63 15.83 0.80
CA VAL A 116 -0.67 16.53 0.76
C VAL A 116 -1.03 17.04 2.16
N ARG A 117 -0.82 16.23 3.21
CA ARG A 117 -1.16 16.61 4.60
C ARG A 117 -0.41 17.85 5.05
N ARG A 118 0.90 17.90 4.81
CA ARG A 118 1.72 19.06 5.16
C ARG A 118 1.30 20.31 4.40
N LEU A 119 0.94 20.17 3.12
CA LEU A 119 0.49 21.31 2.32
C LEU A 119 -0.89 21.82 2.77
N LEU A 120 -1.83 20.92 3.03
CA LEU A 120 -3.14 21.27 3.61
C LEU A 120 -3.02 21.90 4.99
N GLN A 121 -2.10 21.40 5.82
CA GLN A 121 -1.82 21.96 7.14
C GLN A 121 -1.27 23.39 7.04
N ALA A 122 -0.34 23.64 6.11
CA ALA A 122 0.22 24.98 5.87
C ALA A 122 -0.83 25.98 5.35
N ALA A 123 -1.87 25.50 4.68
CA ALA A 123 -3.00 26.31 4.22
C ALA A 123 -4.19 26.33 5.20
N GLU A 124 -4.04 25.76 6.40
CA GLU A 124 -5.10 25.68 7.41
C GLU A 124 -6.42 25.08 6.87
N SER A 125 -6.30 24.08 5.99
CA SER A 125 -7.44 23.53 5.27
C SER A 125 -8.37 22.68 6.16
N ARG A 126 -9.67 22.84 5.98
CA ARG A 126 -10.72 22.02 6.62
C ARG A 126 -10.69 20.55 6.22
N LYS A 127 -9.99 20.21 5.12
CA LYS A 127 -9.84 18.83 4.62
C LYS A 127 -8.76 18.03 5.35
N LEU A 128 -7.99 18.66 6.24
CA LEU A 128 -6.89 18.01 6.96
C LEU A 128 -7.33 16.75 7.75
N PRO A 129 -8.44 16.74 8.53
CA PRO A 129 -8.82 15.56 9.31
C PRO A 129 -9.21 14.37 8.44
N GLU A 130 -9.84 14.63 7.28
CA GLU A 130 -10.23 13.60 6.32
C GLU A 130 -8.99 12.93 5.71
N LEU A 131 -7.95 13.70 5.40
CA LEU A 131 -6.70 13.17 4.90
C LEU A 131 -5.90 12.43 5.99
N GLU A 132 -5.90 12.92 7.22
CA GLU A 132 -5.26 12.21 8.34
C GLU A 132 -5.90 10.85 8.60
N TYR A 133 -7.22 10.74 8.42
CA TYR A 133 -7.90 9.46 8.43
C TYR A 133 -7.39 8.54 7.31
N GLN A 134 -7.31 9.02 6.06
CA GLN A 134 -6.79 8.22 4.94
C GLN A 134 -5.36 7.72 5.18
N LYS A 135 -4.52 8.57 5.75
CA LYS A 135 -3.12 8.23 6.09
C LYS A 135 -3.04 7.18 7.20
N ARG A 136 -3.85 7.32 8.25
CA ARG A 136 -3.89 6.36 9.35
C ARG A 136 -4.44 5.01 8.89
N ASP A 137 -5.52 5.01 8.11
CA ASP A 137 -6.13 3.80 7.55
C ASP A 137 -5.15 3.01 6.67
N LEU A 138 -4.35 3.69 5.83
CA LEU A 138 -3.29 3.05 5.06
C LEU A 138 -2.24 2.37 5.96
N LEU A 139 -1.78 3.07 7.00
CA LEU A 139 -0.78 2.56 7.92
C LEU A 139 -1.30 1.37 8.73
N GLU A 140 -2.51 1.47 9.26
CA GLU A 140 -3.16 0.38 10.01
C GLU A 140 -3.31 -0.87 9.16
N ALA A 141 -3.75 -0.72 7.90
CA ALA A 141 -3.88 -1.83 6.97
C ALA A 141 -2.53 -2.50 6.67
N TYR A 142 -1.49 -1.73 6.39
CA TYR A 142 -0.15 -2.24 6.13
C TYR A 142 0.45 -2.97 7.34
N VAL A 143 0.36 -2.37 8.53
CA VAL A 143 0.86 -2.98 9.77
C VAL A 143 0.11 -4.27 10.08
N ALA A 144 -1.20 -4.31 9.87
CA ALA A 144 -1.98 -5.53 10.07
C ALA A 144 -1.53 -6.66 9.13
N GLU A 145 -1.27 -6.35 7.85
CA GLU A 145 -0.76 -7.33 6.88
C GLU A 145 0.64 -7.84 7.28
N GLU A 146 1.54 -6.95 7.67
CA GLU A 146 2.91 -7.28 8.05
C GLU A 146 2.95 -8.11 9.34
N VAL A 147 2.20 -7.72 10.37
CA VAL A 147 2.09 -8.46 11.63
C VAL A 147 1.52 -9.86 11.39
N ASN A 148 0.47 -9.98 10.59
CA ASN A 148 -0.09 -11.28 10.24
C ASN A 148 0.95 -12.16 9.54
N THR A 149 1.69 -11.61 8.58
CA THR A 149 2.75 -12.33 7.86
C THR A 149 3.85 -12.80 8.82
N GLN A 150 4.31 -11.94 9.72
CA GLN A 150 5.33 -12.28 10.71
C GLN A 150 4.87 -13.34 11.71
N ILE A 151 3.64 -13.23 12.22
CA ILE A 151 3.07 -14.23 13.13
C ILE A 151 3.09 -15.61 12.46
N GLN A 152 2.67 -15.71 11.21
CA GLN A 152 2.62 -16.99 10.48
C GLN A 152 4.02 -17.56 10.26
N GLN A 153 4.97 -16.72 9.84
CA GLN A 153 6.37 -17.12 9.70
C GLN A 153 6.96 -17.61 11.03
N SER A 154 6.67 -16.91 12.14
CA SER A 154 7.16 -17.29 13.46
C SER A 154 6.57 -18.63 13.95
N MET A 155 5.28 -18.86 13.73
CA MET A 155 4.59 -20.11 14.08
C MET A 155 5.17 -21.28 13.29
N PHE A 156 5.37 -21.09 11.98
CA PHE A 156 6.00 -22.09 11.13
C PHE A 156 7.42 -22.41 11.59
N ASN A 157 8.24 -21.39 11.83
CA ASN A 157 9.64 -21.55 12.25
C ASN A 157 9.77 -22.24 13.62
N ARG A 158 8.83 -21.98 14.54
CA ARG A 158 8.82 -22.63 15.87
C ARG A 158 8.47 -24.12 15.78
N ASN A 159 7.52 -24.48 14.92
CA ASN A 159 7.05 -25.87 14.81
C ASN A 159 7.95 -26.73 13.92
N ARG A 160 8.63 -26.13 12.93
CA ARG A 160 9.51 -26.84 11.98
C ARG A 160 10.53 -27.78 12.64
N PRO A 161 11.34 -27.37 13.64
CA PRO A 161 12.32 -28.27 14.26
C PRO A 161 11.67 -29.42 15.03
N TRP A 162 10.54 -29.20 15.70
CA TRP A 162 9.80 -30.26 16.40
C TRP A 162 9.25 -31.32 15.44
N VAL A 163 8.72 -30.89 14.29
CA VAL A 163 8.24 -31.80 13.25
C VAL A 163 9.40 -32.61 12.66
N ILE A 164 10.54 -31.98 12.40
CA ILE A 164 11.76 -32.69 11.94
C ILE A 164 12.22 -33.69 13.00
N ALA A 165 12.29 -33.29 14.28
CA ALA A 165 12.70 -34.17 15.38
C ALA A 165 11.76 -35.36 15.55
N PHE A 166 10.45 -35.16 15.38
CA PHE A 166 9.47 -36.25 15.41
C PHE A 166 9.69 -37.24 14.26
N TYR A 167 9.88 -36.76 13.03
CA TYR A 167 10.14 -37.64 11.88
C TYR A 167 11.49 -38.36 11.97
N THR A 168 12.55 -37.71 12.48
CA THR A 168 13.84 -38.37 12.68
C THR A 168 13.77 -39.42 13.80
N PHE A 169 12.99 -39.19 14.86
CA PHE A 169 12.73 -40.18 15.90
C PHE A 169 11.98 -41.41 15.34
N CYS A 170 10.89 -41.21 14.59
CA CYS A 170 10.16 -42.31 13.94
C CYS A 170 11.02 -43.10 12.96
N PHE A 171 11.88 -42.41 12.19
CA PHE A 171 12.86 -43.04 11.32
C PHE A 171 13.86 -43.89 12.11
N GLY A 172 14.39 -43.39 13.23
CA GLY A 172 15.31 -44.13 14.10
C GLY A 172 14.68 -45.41 14.70
N VAL A 173 13.42 -45.33 15.17
CA VAL A 173 12.70 -46.49 15.72
C VAL A 173 12.44 -47.56 14.65
N THR A 174 12.03 -47.15 13.45
CA THR A 174 11.79 -48.09 12.34
C THR A 174 13.09 -48.73 11.85
N PHE A 175 14.17 -47.96 11.76
CA PHE A 175 15.51 -48.46 11.44
C PHE A 175 16.03 -49.44 12.50
N TYR A 176 15.88 -49.11 13.79
CA TYR A 176 16.27 -50.00 14.89
C TYR A 176 15.51 -51.33 14.82
N ASN A 177 14.20 -51.32 14.56
CA ASN A 177 13.41 -52.54 14.42
C ASN A 177 13.90 -53.41 13.24
N LEU A 178 14.35 -52.79 12.14
CA LEU A 178 14.95 -53.50 11.01
C LEU A 178 16.29 -54.16 11.37
N VAL A 179 17.12 -53.52 12.20
CA VAL A 179 18.44 -54.03 12.58
C VAL A 179 18.38 -55.05 13.74
N ALA A 180 17.55 -54.81 14.75
CA ALA A 180 17.50 -55.60 15.98
C ALA A 180 16.71 -56.91 15.83
N LYS A 181 15.68 -56.95 14.98
CA LYS A 181 14.94 -58.19 14.67
C LYS A 181 15.58 -58.90 13.49
N ARG A 182 16.73 -59.54 13.74
CA ARG A 182 17.52 -60.26 12.72
C ARG A 182 16.82 -61.51 12.16
N ASP A 183 15.85 -62.08 12.89
CA ASP A 183 15.05 -63.27 12.50
C ASP A 183 13.79 -62.91 11.68
N MET A 184 13.92 -62.02 10.70
CA MET A 184 12.84 -61.68 9.78
C MET A 184 12.83 -62.66 8.61
N THR A 185 11.99 -63.69 8.69
CA THR A 185 11.91 -64.77 7.69
C THR A 185 10.99 -64.47 6.49
N GLU A 186 10.21 -63.39 6.52
CA GLU A 186 9.28 -63.04 5.44
C GLU A 186 9.79 -61.88 4.56
N PRO A 187 10.04 -62.11 3.25
CA PRO A 187 10.52 -61.08 2.32
C PRO A 187 9.55 -59.91 2.14
N SER A 188 8.25 -60.11 2.34
CA SER A 188 7.22 -59.07 2.29
C SER A 188 7.46 -57.97 3.34
N ARG A 189 7.93 -58.33 4.55
CA ARG A 189 8.15 -57.40 5.65
C ARG A 189 9.30 -56.42 5.38
N TYR A 190 10.35 -56.88 4.71
CA TYR A 190 11.47 -56.02 4.30
C TYR A 190 11.04 -54.94 3.30
N PHE A 191 10.19 -55.31 2.34
CA PHE A 191 9.67 -54.36 1.35
C PHE A 191 8.84 -53.25 2.02
N PHE A 192 7.94 -53.60 2.94
CA PHE A 192 7.13 -52.61 3.67
C PHE A 192 7.99 -51.67 4.53
N ILE A 193 8.98 -52.20 5.26
CA ILE A 193 9.83 -51.38 6.13
C ILE A 193 10.76 -50.47 5.30
N SER A 194 11.32 -50.98 4.19
CA SER A 194 12.14 -50.17 3.27
C SER A 194 11.33 -49.01 2.66
N THR A 195 10.09 -49.29 2.25
CA THR A 195 9.17 -48.26 1.73
C THR A 195 8.86 -47.19 2.78
N LEU A 196 8.64 -47.59 4.04
CA LEU A 196 8.43 -46.66 5.16
C LEU A 196 9.67 -45.80 5.43
N LEU A 197 10.87 -46.37 5.44
CA LEU A 197 12.11 -45.62 5.64
C LEU A 197 12.33 -44.58 4.52
N LEU A 198 12.10 -44.95 3.26
CA LEU A 198 12.15 -44.02 2.13
C LEU A 198 11.11 -42.91 2.26
N ALA A 199 9.90 -43.22 2.70
CA ALA A 199 8.87 -42.21 2.95
C ALA A 199 9.28 -41.22 4.03
N PHE A 200 9.88 -41.67 5.15
CA PHE A 200 10.37 -40.76 6.20
C PHE A 200 11.52 -39.88 5.72
N ILE A 201 12.50 -40.44 4.97
CA ILE A 201 13.60 -39.65 4.38
C ILE A 201 13.02 -38.56 3.46
N TYR A 202 12.04 -38.92 2.62
CA TYR A 202 11.35 -37.97 1.75
C TYR A 202 10.61 -36.89 2.55
N LEU A 203 9.90 -37.24 3.62
CA LEU A 203 9.19 -36.28 4.46
C LEU A 203 10.14 -35.32 5.20
N ILE A 204 11.28 -35.82 5.70
CA ILE A 204 12.32 -35.00 6.31
C ILE A 204 12.91 -34.04 5.28
N TYR A 205 13.29 -34.54 4.10
CA TYR A 205 13.79 -33.72 2.99
C TYR A 205 12.80 -32.62 2.61
N ARG A 206 11.52 -32.99 2.47
CA ARG A 206 10.45 -32.05 2.18
C ARG A 206 10.36 -30.99 3.28
N GLN A 207 10.36 -31.36 4.55
CA GLN A 207 10.26 -30.42 5.67
C GLN A 207 11.44 -29.42 5.73
N TYR A 208 12.64 -29.83 5.33
CA TYR A 208 13.80 -28.93 5.21
C TYR A 208 13.67 -27.93 4.05
N ARG A 209 13.05 -28.37 2.95
CA ARG A 209 12.81 -27.57 1.74
C ARG A 209 11.51 -26.77 1.77
N MET A 210 10.65 -26.96 2.78
CA MET A 210 9.39 -26.23 2.87
C MET A 210 9.64 -24.80 3.34
N ASP A 211 9.16 -23.86 2.53
CA ASP A 211 8.97 -22.47 2.92
C ASP A 211 7.73 -22.34 3.81
N PRO A 212 7.68 -21.31 4.68
CA PRO A 212 6.48 -21.03 5.46
C PRO A 212 5.27 -20.90 4.52
N PRO A 213 4.20 -21.65 4.74
CA PRO A 213 3.00 -21.51 3.92
C PRO A 213 2.43 -20.11 4.13
N ILE A 214 1.99 -19.48 3.04
CA ILE A 214 1.22 -18.23 3.10
C ILE A 214 -0.19 -18.58 3.61
N LEU A 215 -0.30 -18.74 4.93
CA LEU A 215 -1.57 -18.99 5.63
C LEU A 215 -2.15 -17.66 6.06
N PHE A 216 -3.25 -17.24 5.47
CA PHE A 216 -4.00 -16.09 5.98
C PHE A 216 -4.81 -16.54 7.19
N GLY A 217 -4.43 -16.07 8.38
CA GLY A 217 -5.26 -16.22 9.58
C GLY A 217 -6.61 -15.49 9.42
N PRO A 218 -7.58 -15.74 10.32
CA PRO A 218 -8.82 -14.99 10.34
C PRO A 218 -8.50 -13.51 10.53
N HIS A 219 -8.81 -12.70 9.53
CA HIS A 219 -8.67 -11.26 9.59
C HIS A 219 -9.94 -10.62 9.06
N GLU A 220 -10.25 -9.43 9.55
CA GLU A 220 -11.40 -8.68 9.11
C GLU A 220 -11.11 -8.01 7.75
N CYS A 221 -11.95 -8.25 6.75
CA CYS A 221 -11.85 -7.55 5.48
C CYS A 221 -12.19 -6.07 5.68
N GLN A 222 -11.24 -5.17 5.43
CA GLN A 222 -11.45 -3.73 5.60
C GLN A 222 -12.54 -3.13 4.68
N ARG A 223 -12.91 -3.81 3.58
CA ARG A 223 -13.97 -3.33 2.66
C ARG A 223 -15.38 -3.72 3.09
N CYS A 224 -15.59 -4.95 3.55
CA CYS A 224 -16.92 -5.47 3.92
C CYS A 224 -17.08 -5.82 5.41
N ARG A 225 -16.03 -5.64 6.22
CA ARG A 225 -15.96 -5.97 7.66
C ARG A 225 -16.28 -7.42 8.03
N LYS A 226 -16.17 -8.34 7.06
CA LYS A 226 -16.36 -9.78 7.27
C LYS A 226 -15.03 -10.46 7.54
N ILE A 227 -15.02 -11.45 8.43
CA ILE A 227 -13.84 -12.29 8.68
C ILE A 227 -13.54 -13.14 7.43
N ILE A 228 -12.30 -13.08 6.95
CA ILE A 228 -11.79 -13.81 5.80
C ILE A 228 -10.50 -14.56 6.15
N TYR A 229 -10.21 -15.59 5.35
CA TYR A 229 -9.09 -16.53 5.53
C TYR A 229 -8.21 -16.65 4.28
N ARG A 230 -8.31 -15.69 3.36
CA ARG A 230 -7.59 -15.65 2.08
C ARG A 230 -7.05 -14.25 1.84
N LYS A 231 -6.06 -14.11 0.96
CA LYS A 231 -5.50 -12.81 0.57
C LYS A 231 -6.58 -11.88 -0.01
N GLU A 232 -7.37 -12.45 -0.90
CA GLU A 232 -8.46 -11.75 -1.58
C GLU A 232 -9.78 -12.03 -0.87
N CYS A 233 -10.61 -11.00 -0.76
CA CYS A 233 -11.90 -11.11 -0.09
C CYS A 233 -12.94 -11.68 -1.06
N PRO A 234 -13.46 -12.90 -0.83
CA PRO A 234 -14.45 -13.51 -1.73
C PRO A 234 -15.79 -12.75 -1.75
N TYR A 235 -16.02 -11.87 -0.77
CA TYR A 235 -17.24 -11.07 -0.67
C TYR A 235 -17.12 -9.70 -1.35
N CYS A 236 -15.94 -9.34 -1.83
CA CYS A 236 -15.68 -8.05 -2.47
C CYS A 236 -15.34 -8.15 -3.96
N GLU A 237 -15.17 -9.38 -4.45
CA GLU A 237 -14.99 -9.70 -5.87
C GLU A 237 -16.33 -9.85 -6.63
N SER A 238 -17.45 -9.59 -5.95
CA SER A 238 -18.80 -9.51 -6.52
C SER A 238 -19.22 -8.06 -6.77
#